data_AF-A0A6P2B2B8-F1
#
_entry.id   AF-A0A6P2B2B8-F1
#
_cell.length_a   1.000
_cell.length_b   1.000
_cell.length_c   1.000
_cell.angle_alpha   90.00
_cell.angle_beta   90.00
_cell.angle_gamma   90.00
#
_symmetry.space_group_name_H-M   'P 1'
#
loop_
_entity.id
_entity.type
_entity.pdbx_description
1 polymer ?
#
loop_
_entity_poly.entity_id
_entity_poly.type
_entity_poly.pdbx_seq_one_letter_code
_entity_poly.pdbx_strand_id
1 'polypeptide(L)'
;MGAIMTKDEQNDQQKDSEQKWGFWSAIFKLFGGIWKWFRALLWPQCDHLAANSDHLVNYTKLTPDEIYQHTITDVNNQIGWYTKNACKKKRWAQRLRITALVLLGIGFILPVFLDISNWNIPGSMASVVLALGTGLIALDRYMGHSSGWMRFIKTELLLNSYLSRFQYETYMERLKWEDGSPDGEQQISFVKHCADFRNKVWEITNSETKDWMEEFRNSLRALDQKYEELVPEFRSGAIELTVKNGDQFEEGWQFYVDNQLVNSYNNTSAAASDVSPGIRKVRVVAKDEAQTSEERIIKVEPGQISRVEIELKPRRAQKPDAD
;
A
#
# COMPACT_ATOMS: atom_id res chain seq x y z
N MET A 1 -1.36 52.22 16.64
CA MET A 1 -1.32 51.68 18.01
C MET A 1 -1.17 50.17 17.91
N GLY A 2 0.06 49.68 17.94
CA GLY A 2 0.34 48.24 17.94
C GLY A 2 0.26 47.72 19.37
N ALA A 3 -0.58 46.72 19.61
CA ALA A 3 -0.70 46.08 20.91
C ALA A 3 0.63 45.41 21.28
N ILE A 4 1.20 45.79 22.42
CA ILE A 4 2.40 45.18 22.98
C ILE A 4 1.95 43.86 23.63
N MET A 5 2.25 42.76 22.94
CA MET A 5 1.97 41.40 23.39
C MET A 5 2.59 41.16 24.76
N THR A 6 1.81 40.63 25.71
CA THR A 6 2.26 40.44 27.09
C THR A 6 3.15 39.20 27.22
N LYS A 7 4.07 39.18 28.20
CA LYS A 7 5.01 38.08 28.41
C LYS A 7 4.33 36.73 28.62
N ASP A 8 3.11 36.71 29.13
CA ASP A 8 2.35 35.49 29.39
C ASP A 8 1.84 34.85 28.09
N GLU A 9 1.42 35.64 27.10
CA GLU A 9 1.03 35.15 25.77
C GLU A 9 2.23 34.57 24.99
N GLN A 10 3.42 35.14 25.17
CA GLN A 10 4.64 34.60 24.56
C GLN A 10 5.02 33.25 25.15
N ASN A 11 4.82 33.07 26.46
CA ASN A 11 5.17 31.84 27.16
C ASN A 11 4.22 30.68 26.80
N ASP A 12 2.92 30.97 26.61
CA ASP A 12 1.93 29.98 26.18
C ASP A 12 2.13 29.55 24.71
N GLN A 13 2.49 30.48 23.81
CA GLN A 13 2.85 30.12 22.43
C GLN A 13 4.11 29.25 22.37
N GLN A 14 5.08 29.52 23.24
CA GLN A 14 6.31 28.74 23.30
C GLN A 14 6.04 27.31 23.80
N LYS A 15 5.16 27.15 24.79
CA LYS A 15 4.75 25.83 25.32
C LYS A 15 3.99 24.97 24.29
N ASP A 16 3.07 25.58 23.55
CA ASP A 16 2.32 24.91 22.46
C ASP A 16 3.27 24.52 21.30
N SER A 17 4.27 25.34 21.02
CA SER A 17 5.30 25.03 20.01
C SER A 17 6.19 23.86 20.41
N GLU A 18 6.62 23.76 21.68
CA GLU A 18 7.43 22.63 22.17
C GLU A 18 6.66 21.32 22.18
N GLN A 19 5.36 21.34 22.52
CA GLN A 19 4.51 20.15 22.52
C GLN A 19 4.27 19.63 21.09
N LYS A 20 4.06 20.54 20.13
CA LYS A 20 3.98 20.22 18.68
C LYS A 20 5.28 19.64 18.14
N TRP A 21 6.43 20.20 18.52
CA TRP A 21 7.75 19.69 18.12
C TRP A 21 8.07 18.32 18.74
N GLY A 22 7.65 18.06 19.97
CA GLY A 22 7.77 16.74 20.61
C GLY A 22 6.97 15.65 19.87
N PHE A 23 5.75 15.95 19.44
CA PHE A 23 4.90 15.06 18.65
C PHE A 23 5.50 14.76 17.26
N TRP A 24 5.94 15.79 16.54
CA TRP A 24 6.59 15.60 15.23
C TRP A 24 7.95 14.90 15.35
N SER A 25 8.74 15.18 16.38
CA SER A 25 10.00 14.47 16.66
C SER A 25 9.79 12.98 16.95
N ALA A 26 8.72 12.62 17.67
CA ALA A 26 8.33 11.23 17.89
C ALA A 26 7.90 10.54 16.58
N ILE A 27 7.14 11.24 15.72
CA ILE A 27 6.76 10.76 14.38
C ILE A 27 8.00 10.60 13.48
N PHE A 28 8.91 11.57 13.43
CA PHE A 28 10.14 11.50 12.63
C PHE A 28 11.11 10.42 13.12
N LYS A 29 11.16 10.12 14.43
CA LYS A 29 11.92 8.98 14.98
C LYS A 29 11.29 7.63 14.59
N LEU A 30 9.96 7.55 14.56
CA LEU A 30 9.22 6.41 14.00
C LEU A 30 9.53 6.23 12.52
N PHE A 31 9.50 7.31 11.72
CA PHE A 31 9.80 7.29 10.29
C PHE A 31 11.28 7.03 9.96
N GLY A 32 12.22 7.51 10.77
CA GLY A 32 13.66 7.22 10.61
C GLY A 32 14.00 5.76 10.93
N GLY A 33 13.30 5.17 11.91
CA GLY A 33 13.28 3.73 12.14
C GLY A 33 12.70 2.98 10.94
N ILE A 34 11.57 3.47 10.40
CA ILE A 34 10.93 2.94 9.19
C ILE A 34 11.84 3.05 7.96
N TRP A 35 12.68 4.08 7.80
CA TRP A 35 13.59 4.24 6.65
C TRP A 35 14.80 3.31 6.71
N LYS A 36 15.43 3.15 7.89
CA LYS A 36 16.47 2.11 8.10
C LYS A 36 15.87 0.70 7.93
N TRP A 37 14.63 0.53 8.35
CA TRP A 37 13.83 -0.68 8.16
C TRP A 37 13.49 -0.93 6.68
N PHE A 38 13.08 0.09 5.92
CA PHE A 38 12.76 0.04 4.49
C PHE A 38 14.00 -0.28 3.64
N ARG A 39 15.17 0.24 4.04
CA ARG A 39 16.45 -0.05 3.38
C ARG A 39 16.90 -1.50 3.58
N ALA A 40 16.62 -2.09 4.75
CA ALA A 40 16.83 -3.53 4.98
C ALA A 40 15.76 -4.41 4.30
N LEU A 41 14.59 -3.84 3.99
CA LEU A 41 13.43 -4.49 3.39
C LEU A 41 13.54 -4.64 1.86
N LEU A 42 14.05 -3.63 1.16
CA LEU A 42 14.16 -3.61 -0.30
C LEU A 42 15.45 -4.24 -0.86
N TRP A 43 16.44 -4.49 0.01
CA TRP A 43 17.74 -5.00 -0.42
C TRP A 43 18.19 -6.22 0.40
N PRO A 44 17.44 -7.35 0.39
CA PRO A 44 18.07 -8.60 0.78
C PRO A 44 19.14 -8.89 -0.27
N GLN A 45 20.42 -8.91 0.16
CA GLN A 45 21.52 -9.39 -0.67
C GLN A 45 21.06 -10.65 -1.42
N CYS A 46 20.99 -10.56 -2.75
CA CYS A 46 20.66 -11.68 -3.61
C CYS A 46 21.91 -12.57 -3.73
N ASP A 47 22.28 -13.25 -2.65
CA ASP A 47 23.47 -14.12 -2.64
C ASP A 47 23.25 -15.43 -3.44
N HIS A 48 22.01 -15.70 -3.89
CA HIS A 48 21.62 -17.02 -4.39
C HIS A 48 21.88 -17.29 -5.88
N LEU A 49 22.13 -16.29 -6.73
CA LEU A 49 22.58 -16.58 -8.10
C LEU A 49 24.01 -17.14 -8.12
N ALA A 50 24.76 -17.00 -7.03
CA ALA A 50 26.11 -17.53 -6.87
C ALA A 50 26.17 -18.91 -6.17
N ALA A 51 25.07 -19.38 -5.55
CA ALA A 51 25.07 -20.64 -4.80
C ALA A 51 24.83 -21.89 -5.66
N ASN A 52 24.46 -21.73 -6.92
CA ASN A 52 24.31 -22.84 -7.88
C ASN A 52 25.34 -22.78 -9.03
N SER A 53 26.31 -21.87 -8.94
CA SER A 53 27.51 -21.97 -9.77
C SER A 53 28.48 -22.90 -9.04
N ASP A 54 28.17 -24.20 -9.09
CA ASP A 54 29.16 -25.23 -8.85
C ASP A 54 30.40 -24.84 -9.64
N HIS A 55 31.48 -24.66 -8.91
CA HIS A 55 32.82 -24.53 -9.46
C HIS A 55 33.16 -25.93 -10.02
N LEU A 56 32.64 -26.23 -11.22
CA LEU A 56 32.96 -27.38 -12.08
C LEU A 56 33.40 -28.63 -11.30
N VAL A 57 32.49 -29.19 -10.49
CA VAL A 57 32.74 -30.46 -9.80
C VAL A 57 33.10 -31.49 -10.86
N ASN A 58 34.32 -32.01 -10.79
CA ASN A 58 34.81 -32.93 -11.80
C ASN A 58 34.32 -34.36 -11.51
N TYR A 59 33.10 -34.65 -11.95
CA TYR A 59 32.44 -35.96 -11.78
C TYR A 59 33.24 -37.14 -12.36
N THR A 60 34.22 -36.91 -13.24
CA THR A 60 35.07 -37.98 -13.78
C THR A 60 36.04 -38.59 -12.77
N LYS A 61 36.26 -37.92 -11.62
CA LYS A 61 37.21 -38.37 -10.59
C LYS A 61 36.54 -38.83 -9.30
N LEU A 62 35.23 -38.71 -9.20
CA LEU A 62 34.48 -38.97 -7.97
C LEU A 62 34.00 -40.41 -7.92
N THR A 63 34.12 -41.01 -6.74
CA THR A 63 33.51 -42.30 -6.42
C THR A 63 31.98 -42.15 -6.30
N PRO A 64 31.21 -43.25 -6.44
CA PRO A 64 29.76 -43.22 -6.24
C PRO A 64 29.34 -42.66 -4.88
N ASP A 65 30.10 -42.96 -3.83
CA ASP A 65 29.86 -42.44 -2.49
C ASP A 65 30.04 -40.92 -2.40
N GLU A 66 31.08 -40.38 -3.03
CA GLU A 66 31.30 -38.93 -3.04
C GLU A 66 30.21 -38.21 -3.85
N ILE A 67 29.76 -38.79 -4.97
CA ILE A 67 28.62 -38.25 -5.76
C ILE A 67 27.35 -38.22 -4.92
N TYR A 68 27.07 -39.30 -4.18
CA TYR A 68 25.92 -39.38 -3.28
C TYR A 68 26.01 -38.32 -2.17
N GLN A 69 27.15 -38.21 -1.49
CA GLN A 69 27.31 -37.24 -0.40
C GLN A 69 27.16 -35.81 -0.90
N HIS A 70 27.77 -35.48 -2.03
CA HIS A 70 27.63 -34.16 -2.64
C HIS A 70 26.17 -33.85 -2.97
N THR A 71 25.46 -34.81 -3.59
CA THR A 71 24.03 -34.66 -3.92
C THR A 71 23.18 -34.42 -2.66
N ILE A 72 23.41 -35.19 -1.59
CA ILE A 72 22.68 -35.04 -0.31
C ILE A 72 23.00 -33.70 0.36
N THR A 73 24.26 -33.27 0.37
CA THR A 73 24.67 -31.98 0.95
C THR A 73 24.01 -30.82 0.22
N ASP A 74 24.01 -30.84 -1.11
CA ASP A 74 23.42 -29.77 -1.92
C ASP A 74 21.92 -29.64 -1.66
N VAL A 75 21.19 -30.76 -1.66
CA VAL A 75 19.74 -30.75 -1.42
C VAL A 75 19.42 -30.35 0.02
N ASN A 76 20.19 -30.79 1.01
CA ASN A 76 20.01 -30.33 2.39
C ASN A 76 20.26 -28.82 2.54
N ASN A 77 21.25 -28.27 1.84
CA ASN A 77 21.50 -26.83 1.81
C ASN A 77 20.31 -26.07 1.21
N GLN A 78 19.72 -26.58 0.13
CA GLN A 78 18.51 -26.01 -0.46
C GLN A 78 17.31 -26.09 0.50
N ILE A 79 17.06 -27.24 1.14
CA ILE A 79 16.02 -27.40 2.16
C ILE A 79 16.21 -26.40 3.30
N GLY A 80 17.43 -26.33 3.86
CA GLY A 80 17.74 -25.41 4.96
C GLY A 80 17.56 -23.94 4.59
N TRP A 81 17.80 -23.58 3.33
CA TRP A 81 17.49 -22.25 2.80
C TRP A 81 15.98 -21.97 2.82
N TYR A 82 15.16 -22.91 2.34
CA TYR A 82 13.69 -22.77 2.35
C TYR A 82 13.16 -22.64 3.79
N THR A 83 13.60 -23.50 4.72
CA THR A 83 13.20 -23.44 6.13
C THR A 83 13.55 -22.08 6.77
N LYS A 84 14.79 -21.63 6.59
CA LYS A 84 15.29 -20.37 7.16
C LYS A 84 14.52 -19.18 6.62
N ASN A 85 14.24 -19.16 5.32
CA ASN A 85 13.55 -18.04 4.70
C ASN A 85 12.03 -18.08 4.95
N ALA A 86 11.42 -19.27 5.07
CA ALA A 86 10.03 -19.42 5.50
C ALA A 86 9.83 -18.83 6.90
N CYS A 87 10.73 -19.14 7.85
CA CYS A 87 10.68 -18.59 9.21
C CYS A 87 10.81 -17.07 9.24
N LYS A 88 11.64 -16.47 8.37
CA LYS A 88 11.74 -15.01 8.25
C LYS A 88 10.43 -14.42 7.73
N LYS A 89 9.89 -14.94 6.62
CA LYS A 89 8.64 -14.46 6.02
C LYS A 89 7.44 -14.61 6.95
N LYS A 90 7.33 -15.74 7.66
CA LYS A 90 6.29 -15.98 8.67
C LYS A 90 6.31 -14.91 9.78
N ARG A 91 7.48 -14.61 10.35
CA ARG A 91 7.62 -13.59 11.39
C ARG A 91 7.20 -12.20 10.88
N TRP A 92 7.52 -11.87 9.64
CA TRP A 92 7.08 -10.62 9.01
C TRP A 92 5.57 -10.55 8.82
N ALA A 93 4.99 -11.58 8.21
CA ALA A 93 3.54 -11.67 8.00
C ALA A 93 2.77 -11.57 9.33
N GLN A 94 3.22 -12.26 10.37
CA GLN A 94 2.60 -12.20 11.70
C GLN A 94 2.68 -10.80 12.32
N ARG A 95 3.84 -10.13 12.23
CA ARG A 95 4.01 -8.76 12.73
C ARG A 95 3.07 -7.80 12.02
N LEU A 96 3.05 -7.82 10.67
CA LEU A 96 2.17 -6.96 9.88
C LEU A 96 0.69 -7.17 10.22
N ARG A 97 0.25 -8.42 10.32
CA ARG A 97 -1.15 -8.75 10.66
C ARG A 97 -1.53 -8.31 12.07
N ILE A 98 -0.69 -8.58 13.06
CA ILE A 98 -0.98 -8.18 14.45
C ILE A 98 -1.01 -6.66 14.56
N THR A 99 -0.03 -5.95 13.96
CA THR A 99 -0.02 -4.48 13.97
C THR A 99 -1.24 -3.91 13.25
N ALA A 100 -1.63 -4.48 12.10
CA ALA A 100 -2.83 -4.05 11.39
C ALA A 100 -4.10 -4.24 12.22
N LEU A 101 -4.28 -5.41 12.86
CA LEU A 101 -5.43 -5.68 13.71
C LEU A 101 -5.49 -4.74 14.91
N VAL A 102 -4.36 -4.46 15.55
CA VAL A 102 -4.29 -3.50 16.67
C VAL A 102 -4.65 -2.10 16.20
N LEU A 103 -4.10 -1.62 15.08
CA LEU A 103 -4.43 -0.31 14.53
C LEU A 103 -5.90 -0.20 14.14
N LEU A 104 -6.45 -1.20 13.45
CA LEU A 104 -7.87 -1.22 13.11
C LEU A 104 -8.73 -1.20 14.38
N GLY A 105 -8.42 -2.03 15.38
CA GLY A 105 -9.12 -2.04 16.66
C GLY A 105 -9.09 -0.68 17.36
N ILE A 106 -7.92 -0.04 17.43
CA ILE A 106 -7.79 1.32 17.98
C ILE A 106 -8.63 2.29 17.16
N GLY A 107 -8.54 2.25 15.83
CA GLY A 107 -9.28 3.14 14.93
C GLY A 107 -10.80 3.05 15.09
N PHE A 108 -11.33 1.86 15.37
CA PHE A 108 -12.75 1.66 15.65
C PHE A 108 -13.17 2.10 17.06
N ILE A 109 -12.30 1.93 18.06
CA ILE A 109 -12.59 2.29 19.46
C ILE A 109 -12.42 3.79 19.72
N LEU A 110 -11.49 4.44 19.01
CA LEU A 110 -11.07 5.82 19.25
C LEU A 110 -12.23 6.82 19.27
N PRO A 111 -13.21 6.82 18.33
CA PRO A 111 -14.32 7.76 18.35
C PRO A 111 -15.14 7.67 19.65
N VAL A 112 -15.52 6.44 20.05
CA VAL A 112 -16.30 6.18 21.28
C VAL A 112 -15.53 6.60 22.53
N PHE A 113 -14.21 6.37 22.54
CA PHE A 113 -13.36 6.77 23.66
C PHE A 113 -13.23 8.30 23.78
N LEU A 114 -13.13 9.01 22.66
CA LEU A 114 -13.06 10.47 22.64
C LEU A 114 -14.35 11.11 23.14
N ASP A 115 -15.51 10.53 22.78
CA ASP A 115 -16.83 10.99 23.25
C ASP A 115 -16.98 10.88 24.78
N ILE A 116 -16.34 9.88 25.41
CA ILE A 116 -16.41 9.65 26.86
C ILE A 116 -15.34 10.42 27.63
N SER A 117 -14.14 10.56 27.07
CA SER A 117 -12.96 11.07 27.79
C SER A 117 -12.78 12.59 27.79
N ASN A 118 -13.59 13.35 27.02
CA ASN A 118 -13.45 14.80 26.82
C ASN A 118 -12.05 15.22 26.32
N TRP A 119 -11.33 14.32 25.66
CA TRP A 119 -10.02 14.62 25.08
C TRP A 119 -10.18 15.37 23.75
N ASN A 120 -9.48 16.49 23.59
CA ASN A 120 -9.55 17.32 22.39
C ASN A 120 -8.61 16.81 21.28
N ILE A 121 -8.83 15.59 20.81
CA ILE A 121 -8.12 15.02 19.65
C ILE A 121 -8.99 15.20 18.40
N PRO A 122 -8.43 15.64 17.25
CA PRO A 122 -9.20 15.73 16.02
C PRO A 122 -9.81 14.39 15.63
N GLY A 123 -11.11 14.33 15.34
CA GLY A 123 -11.80 13.09 14.93
C GLY A 123 -11.19 12.44 13.69
N SER A 124 -10.48 13.21 12.85
CA SER A 124 -9.73 12.71 11.70
C SER A 124 -8.59 11.74 12.06
N MET A 125 -8.11 11.73 13.31
CA MET A 125 -7.09 10.78 13.76
C MET A 125 -7.59 9.33 13.72
N ALA A 126 -8.88 9.08 13.95
CA ALA A 126 -9.46 7.74 13.82
C ALA A 126 -9.36 7.26 12.36
N SER A 127 -9.66 8.12 11.40
CA SER A 127 -9.52 7.84 9.96
C SER A 127 -8.07 7.57 9.57
N VAL A 128 -7.10 8.33 10.10
CA VAL A 128 -5.67 8.11 9.84
C VAL A 128 -5.21 6.75 10.38
N VAL A 129 -5.61 6.40 11.61
CA VAL A 129 -5.25 5.11 12.23
C VAL A 129 -5.87 3.94 11.46
N LEU A 130 -7.13 4.06 11.03
CA LEU A 130 -7.79 3.08 10.16
C LEU A 130 -7.11 2.95 8.79
N ALA A 131 -6.72 4.07 8.18
CA ALA A 131 -6.00 4.09 6.91
C ALA A 131 -4.63 3.41 7.03
N LEU A 132 -3.90 3.64 8.12
CA LEU A 132 -2.63 2.97 8.39
C LEU A 132 -2.81 1.45 8.60
N GLY A 133 -3.80 1.04 9.39
CA GLY A 133 -4.12 -0.38 9.59
C GLY A 133 -4.46 -1.09 8.28
N THR A 134 -5.29 -0.46 7.45
CA THR A 134 -5.66 -0.95 6.12
C THR A 134 -4.45 -0.98 5.18
N GLY A 135 -3.61 0.06 5.22
CA GLY A 135 -2.38 0.16 4.43
C GLY A 135 -1.39 -0.95 4.75
N LEU A 136 -1.27 -1.38 6.02
CA LEU A 136 -0.42 -2.51 6.39
C LEU A 136 -0.92 -3.85 5.83
N ILE A 137 -2.24 -4.05 5.74
CA ILE A 137 -2.83 -5.24 5.11
C ILE A 137 -2.54 -5.22 3.60
N ALA A 138 -2.70 -4.06 2.96
CA ALA A 138 -2.37 -3.90 1.55
C ALA A 138 -0.88 -4.15 1.29
N LEU A 139 0.00 -3.68 2.18
CA LEU A 139 1.44 -3.92 2.10
C LEU A 139 1.78 -5.41 2.24
N ASP A 140 1.21 -6.13 3.23
CA ASP A 140 1.44 -7.57 3.38
C ASP A 140 1.03 -8.36 2.12
N ARG A 141 -0.08 -7.94 1.49
CA ARG A 141 -0.56 -8.52 0.23
C ARG A 141 0.36 -8.22 -0.95
N TYR A 142 0.87 -6.99 -1.05
CA TYR A 142 1.79 -6.59 -2.12
C TYR A 142 3.15 -7.27 -1.99
N MET A 143 3.71 -7.30 -0.78
CA MET A 143 5.02 -7.90 -0.53
C MET A 143 4.98 -9.45 -0.56
N GLY A 144 3.79 -10.05 -0.46
CA GLY A 144 3.60 -11.49 -0.53
C GLY A 144 4.30 -12.24 0.60
N HIS A 145 4.49 -11.62 1.78
CA HIS A 145 5.12 -12.30 2.92
C HIS A 145 4.26 -13.47 3.39
N SER A 146 2.93 -13.24 3.46
CA SER A 146 1.93 -14.23 3.83
C SER A 146 1.80 -15.41 2.85
N SER A 147 1.92 -15.19 1.55
CA SER A 147 1.87 -16.29 0.57
C SER A 147 3.23 -16.97 0.39
N GLY A 148 4.30 -16.18 0.43
CA GLY A 148 5.66 -16.67 0.26
C GLY A 148 6.10 -17.65 1.37
N TRP A 149 5.68 -17.47 2.63
CA TRP A 149 6.04 -18.45 3.67
C TRP A 149 5.34 -19.80 3.43
N MET A 150 4.06 -19.80 3.05
CA MET A 150 3.33 -21.05 2.74
C MET A 150 3.92 -21.78 1.55
N ARG A 151 4.30 -21.04 0.51
CA ARG A 151 4.94 -21.60 -0.67
C ARG A 151 6.31 -22.23 -0.35
N PHE A 152 7.08 -21.59 0.52
CA PHE A 152 8.37 -22.13 0.97
C PHE A 152 8.19 -23.39 1.82
N ILE A 153 7.22 -23.41 2.73
CA ILE A 153 6.89 -24.61 3.51
C ILE A 153 6.43 -25.76 2.60
N LYS A 154 5.57 -25.48 1.60
CA LYS A 154 5.14 -26.50 0.62
C LYS A 154 6.34 -27.10 -0.11
N THR A 155 7.27 -26.25 -0.55
CA THR A 155 8.46 -26.68 -1.30
C THR A 155 9.41 -27.46 -0.41
N GLU A 156 9.64 -27.00 0.82
CA GLU A 156 10.40 -27.72 1.84
C GLU A 156 9.84 -29.12 2.11
N LEU A 157 8.53 -29.26 2.32
CA LEU A 157 7.88 -30.56 2.54
C LEU A 157 8.06 -31.49 1.35
N LEU A 158 7.92 -30.97 0.12
CA LEU A 158 8.15 -31.74 -1.09
C LEU A 158 9.62 -32.18 -1.19
N LEU A 159 10.58 -31.27 -1.04
CA LEU A 159 12.00 -31.61 -1.09
C LEU A 159 12.38 -32.65 -0.04
N ASN A 160 11.91 -32.52 1.21
CA ASN A 160 12.16 -33.50 2.26
C ASN A 160 11.59 -34.88 1.89
N SER A 161 10.36 -34.95 1.37
CA SER A 161 9.75 -36.23 0.99
C SER A 161 10.52 -36.94 -0.14
N TYR A 162 11.00 -36.19 -1.13
CA TYR A 162 11.84 -36.74 -2.20
C TYR A 162 13.24 -37.12 -1.71
N LEU A 163 13.83 -36.33 -0.80
CA LEU A 163 15.13 -36.66 -0.19
C LEU A 163 15.05 -37.98 0.60
N SER A 164 14.04 -38.14 1.45
CA SER A 164 13.84 -39.38 2.21
C SER A 164 13.66 -40.57 1.27
N ARG A 165 12.85 -40.42 0.22
CA ARG A 165 12.64 -41.46 -0.78
C ARG A 165 13.94 -41.84 -1.49
N PHE A 166 14.70 -40.85 -1.96
CA PHE A 166 15.98 -41.07 -2.62
C PHE A 166 16.97 -41.81 -1.71
N GLN A 167 17.06 -41.43 -0.43
CA GLN A 167 17.90 -42.13 0.56
C GLN A 167 17.50 -43.61 0.68
N TYR A 168 16.21 -43.92 0.84
CA TYR A 168 15.75 -45.32 0.91
C TYR A 168 16.03 -46.10 -0.38
N GLU A 169 15.74 -45.52 -1.55
CA GLU A 169 16.02 -46.18 -2.84
C GLU A 169 17.53 -46.43 -3.03
N THR A 170 18.37 -45.47 -2.62
CA THR A 170 19.84 -45.61 -2.63
C THR A 170 20.29 -46.73 -1.69
N TYR A 171 19.74 -46.83 -0.47
CA TYR A 171 20.06 -47.93 0.44
C TYR A 171 19.66 -49.29 -0.16
N MET A 172 18.48 -49.37 -0.80
CA MET A 172 18.03 -50.59 -1.46
C MET A 172 18.92 -50.99 -2.65
N GLU A 173 19.45 -50.03 -3.41
CA GLU A 173 20.40 -50.30 -4.49
C GLU A 173 21.74 -50.81 -3.96
N ARG A 174 22.26 -50.19 -2.89
CA ARG A 174 23.50 -50.60 -2.21
C ARG A 174 23.46 -52.01 -1.65
N LEU A 175 22.29 -52.49 -1.20
CA LEU A 175 22.12 -53.88 -0.74
C LEU A 175 22.32 -54.92 -1.85
N LYS A 176 22.34 -54.52 -3.12
CA LYS A 176 22.57 -55.42 -4.28
C LYS A 176 24.04 -55.53 -4.66
N TRP A 177 24.93 -54.76 -4.04
CA TRP A 177 26.35 -54.77 -4.36
C TRP A 177 27.03 -55.96 -3.68
N GLU A 178 27.60 -56.85 -4.49
CA GLU A 178 28.42 -57.95 -3.99
C GLU A 178 29.73 -57.38 -3.41
N ASP A 179 30.19 -57.95 -2.29
CA ASP A 179 31.39 -57.50 -1.55
C ASP A 179 31.42 -56.00 -1.15
N GLY A 180 30.27 -55.32 -1.20
CA GLY A 180 30.16 -53.89 -0.87
C GLY A 180 30.68 -52.94 -1.95
N SER A 181 31.00 -53.44 -3.16
CA SER A 181 31.44 -52.62 -4.28
C SER A 181 30.53 -52.80 -5.51
N PRO A 182 30.07 -51.72 -6.15
CA PRO A 182 29.25 -51.83 -7.34
C PRO A 182 30.08 -52.28 -8.55
N ASP A 183 29.53 -53.18 -9.38
CA ASP A 183 30.05 -53.41 -10.73
C ASP A 183 29.82 -52.18 -11.64
N GLY A 184 30.49 -52.11 -12.80
CA GLY A 184 30.42 -50.99 -13.72
C GLY A 184 29.00 -50.61 -14.16
N GLU A 185 28.12 -51.58 -14.41
CA GLU A 185 26.71 -51.30 -14.75
C GLU A 185 25.93 -50.73 -13.57
N GLN A 186 26.17 -51.25 -12.36
CA GLN A 186 25.57 -50.76 -11.12
C GLN A 186 26.04 -49.34 -10.80
N GLN A 187 27.31 -49.02 -11.05
CA GLN A 187 27.85 -47.68 -10.90
C GLN A 187 27.18 -46.67 -11.84
N ILE A 188 26.96 -47.04 -13.11
CA ILE A 188 26.28 -46.17 -14.09
C ILE A 188 24.81 -45.94 -13.66
N SER A 189 24.11 -47.00 -13.24
CA SER A 189 22.75 -46.92 -12.71
C SER A 189 22.66 -45.96 -11.52
N PHE A 190 23.57 -46.10 -10.56
CA PHE A 190 23.61 -45.29 -9.35
C PHE A 190 23.82 -43.80 -9.65
N VAL A 191 24.79 -43.48 -10.53
CA VAL A 191 25.05 -42.10 -10.96
C VAL A 191 23.83 -41.52 -11.70
N LYS A 192 23.17 -42.32 -12.54
CA LYS A 192 21.93 -41.90 -13.22
C LYS A 192 20.82 -41.61 -12.21
N HIS A 193 20.64 -42.44 -11.19
CA HIS A 193 19.64 -42.21 -10.14
C HIS A 193 19.91 -40.91 -9.36
N CYS A 194 21.18 -40.60 -9.06
CA CYS A 194 21.57 -39.32 -8.47
C CYS A 194 21.24 -38.13 -9.39
N ALA A 195 21.52 -38.25 -10.69
CA ALA A 195 21.20 -37.22 -11.69
C ALA A 195 19.68 -37.00 -11.82
N ASP A 196 18.90 -38.09 -11.86
CA ASP A 196 17.44 -38.04 -11.92
C ASP A 196 16.84 -37.38 -10.67
N PHE A 197 17.38 -37.68 -9.49
CA PHE A 197 16.99 -37.02 -8.25
C PHE A 197 17.31 -35.51 -8.28
N ARG A 198 18.50 -35.12 -8.74
CA ARG A 198 18.89 -33.70 -8.86
C ARG A 198 18.00 -32.95 -9.85
N ASN A 199 17.68 -33.57 -10.98
CA ASN A 199 16.71 -33.04 -11.94
C ASN A 199 15.34 -32.85 -11.28
N LYS A 200 14.91 -33.80 -10.44
CA LYS A 200 13.63 -33.69 -9.74
C LYS A 200 13.60 -32.53 -8.75
N VAL A 201 14.68 -32.31 -8.02
CA VAL A 201 14.84 -31.14 -7.14
C VAL A 201 14.76 -29.85 -7.94
N TRP A 202 15.47 -29.77 -9.07
CA TRP A 202 15.40 -28.61 -9.97
C TRP A 202 13.98 -28.36 -10.50
N GLU A 203 13.24 -29.40 -10.89
CA GLU A 203 11.83 -29.27 -11.32
C GLU A 203 10.95 -28.69 -10.22
N ILE A 204 11.12 -29.14 -8.97
CA ILE A 204 10.35 -28.65 -7.82
C ILE A 204 10.62 -27.15 -7.60
N THR A 205 11.88 -26.75 -7.58
CA THR A 205 12.28 -25.33 -7.41
C THR A 205 11.79 -24.47 -8.59
N ASN A 206 11.89 -24.96 -9.82
CA ASN A 206 11.43 -24.26 -11.00
C ASN A 206 9.89 -24.12 -11.01
N SER A 207 9.15 -25.15 -10.57
CA SER A 207 7.71 -25.07 -10.40
C SER A 207 7.33 -24.03 -9.36
N GLU A 208 8.02 -23.98 -8.22
CA GLU A 208 7.77 -22.96 -7.19
C GLU A 208 8.02 -21.54 -7.72
N THR A 209 9.05 -21.36 -8.54
CA THR A 209 9.35 -20.08 -9.18
C THR A 209 8.27 -19.68 -10.19
N LYS A 210 7.74 -20.64 -10.96
CA LYS A 210 6.61 -20.41 -11.88
C LYS A 210 5.34 -20.01 -11.14
N ASP A 211 4.98 -20.76 -10.10
CA ASP A 211 3.83 -20.47 -9.24
C ASP A 211 3.94 -19.05 -8.67
N TRP A 212 5.13 -18.65 -8.22
CA TRP A 212 5.39 -17.29 -7.74
C TRP A 212 5.17 -16.22 -8.81
N MET A 213 5.72 -16.41 -10.01
CA MET A 213 5.59 -15.43 -11.09
C MET A 213 4.13 -15.24 -11.49
N GLU A 214 3.34 -16.31 -11.51
CA GLU A 214 1.92 -16.25 -11.80
C GLU A 214 1.14 -15.50 -10.71
N GLU A 215 1.39 -15.84 -9.44
CA GLU A 215 0.79 -15.14 -8.30
C GLU A 215 1.11 -13.65 -8.30
N PHE A 216 2.36 -13.29 -8.61
CA PHE A 216 2.80 -11.90 -8.70
C PHE A 216 2.09 -11.15 -9.83
N ARG A 217 2.01 -11.74 -11.03
CA ARG A 217 1.28 -11.16 -12.17
C ARG A 217 -0.21 -10.98 -11.86
N ASN A 218 -0.83 -11.93 -11.19
CA ASN A 218 -2.23 -11.83 -10.79
C ASN A 218 -2.45 -10.74 -9.74
N SER A 219 -1.49 -10.56 -8.83
CA SER A 219 -1.53 -9.49 -7.83
C SER A 219 -1.42 -8.10 -8.46
N LEU A 220 -0.56 -7.93 -9.47
CA LEU A 220 -0.45 -6.67 -10.23
C LEU A 220 -1.74 -6.35 -11.00
N ARG A 221 -2.30 -7.32 -11.73
CA ARG A 221 -3.57 -7.12 -12.45
C ARG A 221 -4.72 -6.70 -11.53
N ALA A 222 -4.81 -7.32 -10.35
CA ALA A 222 -5.84 -6.97 -9.38
C ALA A 222 -5.67 -5.56 -8.81
N LEU A 223 -4.44 -5.05 -8.75
CA LEU A 223 -4.17 -3.66 -8.37
C LEU A 223 -4.53 -2.69 -9.48
N ASP A 224 -4.14 -2.99 -10.73
CA ASP A 224 -4.47 -2.17 -11.89
C ASP A 224 -5.99 -2.03 -12.05
N GLN A 225 -6.74 -3.14 -11.92
CA GLN A 225 -8.20 -3.12 -11.96
C GLN A 225 -8.81 -2.21 -10.89
N LYS A 226 -8.34 -2.33 -9.64
CA LYS A 226 -8.82 -1.47 -8.55
C LYS A 226 -8.47 -0.01 -8.78
N TYR A 227 -7.31 0.28 -9.35
CA TYR A 227 -6.93 1.65 -9.69
C TYR A 227 -7.88 2.23 -10.74
N GLU A 228 -8.15 1.50 -11.82
CA GLU A 228 -9.08 1.93 -12.88
C GLU A 228 -10.52 2.11 -12.36
N GLU A 229 -10.96 1.31 -11.39
CA GLU A 229 -12.26 1.47 -10.72
C GLU A 229 -12.32 2.74 -9.85
N LEU A 230 -11.22 3.08 -9.17
CA LEU A 230 -11.15 4.24 -8.26
C LEU A 230 -10.99 5.57 -9.01
N VAL A 231 -10.23 5.59 -10.11
CA VAL A 231 -9.92 6.82 -10.85
C VAL A 231 -11.16 7.67 -11.20
N PRO A 232 -12.28 7.11 -11.71
CA PRO A 232 -13.48 7.88 -11.97
C PRO A 232 -14.02 8.64 -10.77
N GLU A 233 -14.04 8.07 -9.56
CA GLU A 233 -14.60 8.71 -8.36
C GLU A 233 -13.79 9.95 -7.91
N PHE A 234 -12.51 10.00 -8.23
CA PHE A 234 -11.61 11.10 -7.85
C PHE A 234 -11.39 12.12 -8.96
N ARG A 235 -12.04 11.97 -10.13
CA ARG A 235 -11.96 12.99 -11.19
C ARG A 235 -12.73 14.23 -10.75
N SER A 236 -12.03 15.35 -10.61
CA SER A 236 -12.66 16.65 -10.37
C SER A 236 -13.69 16.96 -11.46
N GLY A 237 -14.86 17.42 -11.04
CA GLY A 237 -15.89 17.93 -11.94
C GLY A 237 -15.66 19.41 -12.26
N ALA A 238 -16.59 19.99 -13.01
CA ALA A 238 -16.65 21.44 -13.18
C ALA A 238 -18.07 21.93 -12.94
N ILE A 239 -18.20 23.20 -12.56
CA ILE A 239 -19.48 23.88 -12.42
C ILE A 239 -19.53 24.98 -13.45
N GLU A 240 -20.57 24.98 -14.28
CA GLU A 240 -20.91 26.08 -15.17
C GLU A 240 -22.12 26.81 -14.58
N LEU A 241 -21.94 28.08 -14.24
CA LEU A 241 -22.93 28.91 -13.60
C LEU A 241 -23.39 30.00 -14.58
N THR A 242 -24.69 30.11 -14.77
CA THR A 242 -25.32 31.22 -15.50
C THR A 242 -26.13 32.08 -14.54
N VAL A 243 -25.79 33.35 -14.44
CA VAL A 243 -26.52 34.37 -13.68
C VAL A 243 -27.37 35.16 -14.66
N LYS A 244 -28.69 34.94 -14.63
CA LYS A 244 -29.64 35.44 -15.64
C LYS A 244 -29.61 36.95 -15.83
N ASN A 245 -29.34 37.67 -14.75
CA ASN A 245 -29.26 39.13 -14.70
C ASN A 245 -27.87 39.62 -14.25
N GLY A 246 -26.82 38.82 -14.46
CA GLY A 246 -25.46 39.14 -14.01
C GLY A 246 -24.85 40.38 -14.69
N ASP A 247 -25.34 40.73 -15.87
CA ASP A 247 -25.01 41.93 -16.65
C ASP A 247 -25.67 43.22 -16.13
N GLN A 248 -26.68 43.11 -15.26
CA GLN A 248 -27.39 44.25 -14.69
C GLN A 248 -26.67 44.88 -13.49
N PHE A 249 -25.57 44.29 -13.03
CA PHE A 249 -24.77 44.77 -11.89
C PHE A 249 -23.50 45.44 -12.42
N GLU A 250 -23.40 46.77 -12.32
CA GLU A 250 -22.28 47.56 -12.89
C GLU A 250 -20.91 47.20 -12.28
N GLU A 251 -20.86 46.94 -10.97
CA GLU A 251 -19.64 46.50 -10.27
C GLU A 251 -19.40 44.98 -10.38
N GLY A 252 -20.31 44.26 -11.02
CA GLY A 252 -20.28 42.81 -11.21
C GLY A 252 -20.74 42.02 -9.98
N TRP A 253 -20.36 40.74 -9.94
CA TRP A 253 -20.74 39.77 -8.92
C TRP A 253 -19.60 38.79 -8.63
N GLN A 254 -19.71 38.06 -7.52
CA GLN A 254 -18.71 37.12 -7.01
C GLN A 254 -19.29 35.71 -6.95
N PHE A 255 -18.53 34.74 -7.46
CA PHE A 255 -18.91 33.33 -7.44
C PHE A 255 -18.14 32.61 -6.33
N TYR A 256 -18.87 31.91 -5.46
CA TYR A 256 -18.33 31.09 -4.40
C TYR A 256 -18.76 29.63 -4.55
N VAL A 257 -17.83 28.72 -4.25
CA VAL A 257 -18.09 27.29 -4.06
C VAL A 257 -17.65 26.92 -2.66
N ASP A 258 -18.55 26.36 -1.85
CA ASP A 258 -18.29 25.98 -0.45
C ASP A 258 -17.64 27.11 0.38
N ASN A 259 -18.13 28.35 0.17
CA ASN A 259 -17.63 29.60 0.76
C ASN A 259 -16.20 30.04 0.33
N GLN A 260 -15.58 29.39 -0.65
CA GLN A 260 -14.34 29.86 -1.26
C GLN A 260 -14.66 30.68 -2.52
N LEU A 261 -14.07 31.88 -2.61
CA LEU A 261 -14.21 32.73 -3.78
C LEU A 261 -13.52 32.07 -4.97
N VAL A 262 -14.27 31.74 -6.02
CA VAL A 262 -13.74 31.25 -7.28
C VAL A 262 -13.16 32.43 -8.07
N ASN A 263 -14.02 33.41 -8.39
CA ASN A 263 -13.61 34.65 -9.05
C ASN A 263 -14.74 35.70 -9.00
N SER A 264 -14.45 36.91 -9.49
CA SER A 264 -15.45 37.95 -9.78
C SER A 264 -15.75 38.03 -11.28
N TYR A 265 -16.99 38.31 -11.62
CA TYR A 265 -17.51 38.29 -12.99
C TYR A 265 -18.42 39.50 -13.24
N ASN A 266 -18.45 40.00 -14.47
CA ASN A 266 -19.28 41.15 -14.88
C ASN A 266 -20.24 40.78 -16.03
N ASN A 267 -20.32 39.49 -16.36
CA ASN A 267 -21.11 38.92 -17.44
C ASN A 267 -22.16 37.96 -16.85
N THR A 268 -22.89 37.26 -17.71
CA THR A 268 -23.93 36.31 -17.27
C THR A 268 -23.40 34.90 -17.00
N SER A 269 -22.11 34.60 -17.23
CA SER A 269 -21.57 33.23 -17.16
C SER A 269 -20.27 33.15 -16.37
N ALA A 270 -20.16 32.13 -15.51
CA ALA A 270 -18.94 31.77 -14.78
C ALA A 270 -18.68 30.27 -14.82
N ALA A 271 -17.43 29.88 -14.61
CA ALA A 271 -17.04 28.48 -14.48
C ALA A 271 -16.12 28.29 -13.28
N ALA A 272 -16.29 27.17 -12.58
CA ALA A 272 -15.33 26.64 -11.62
C ALA A 272 -14.83 25.29 -12.17
N SER A 273 -13.56 25.24 -12.55
CA SER A 273 -12.87 23.99 -12.88
C SER A 273 -12.26 23.37 -11.62
N ASP A 274 -11.98 22.07 -11.65
CA ASP A 274 -11.32 21.33 -10.57
C ASP A 274 -12.16 21.29 -9.26
N VAL A 275 -13.47 21.17 -9.39
CA VAL A 275 -14.38 21.08 -8.25
C VAL A 275 -14.46 19.63 -7.79
N SER A 276 -14.12 19.38 -6.52
CA SER A 276 -14.25 18.06 -5.90
C SER A 276 -15.68 17.51 -6.09
N PRO A 277 -15.85 16.26 -6.55
CA PRO A 277 -17.18 15.69 -6.73
C PRO A 277 -17.97 15.61 -5.42
N GLY A 278 -19.30 15.55 -5.53
CA GLY A 278 -20.23 15.49 -4.40
C GLY A 278 -21.23 16.66 -4.34
N ILE A 279 -21.91 16.79 -3.20
CA ILE A 279 -22.87 17.87 -2.96
C ILE A 279 -22.09 19.15 -2.64
N ARG A 280 -22.29 20.19 -3.44
CA ARG A 280 -21.60 21.48 -3.35
C ARG A 280 -22.57 22.62 -3.18
N LYS A 281 -22.18 23.61 -2.40
CA LYS A 281 -22.91 24.86 -2.24
C LYS A 281 -22.34 25.90 -3.18
N VAL A 282 -23.15 26.34 -4.13
CA VAL A 282 -22.85 27.48 -5.00
C VAL A 282 -23.52 28.71 -4.42
N ARG A 283 -22.75 29.78 -4.22
CA ARG A 283 -23.25 31.08 -3.78
C ARG A 283 -22.80 32.15 -4.75
N VAL A 284 -23.72 33.04 -5.10
CA VAL A 284 -23.46 34.22 -5.93
C VAL A 284 -23.76 35.44 -5.09
N VAL A 285 -22.86 36.43 -5.11
CA VAL A 285 -23.02 37.69 -4.36
C VAL A 285 -22.82 38.86 -5.31
N ALA A 286 -23.80 39.74 -5.43
CA ALA A 286 -23.65 40.99 -6.16
C ALA A 286 -22.66 41.91 -5.45
N LYS A 287 -21.83 42.63 -6.21
CA LYS A 287 -21.00 43.71 -5.67
C LYS A 287 -21.80 45.02 -5.66
N ASP A 288 -22.97 45.01 -5.03
CA ASP A 288 -23.76 46.22 -4.80
C ASP A 288 -23.65 46.63 -3.33
N GLU A 289 -24.07 47.86 -2.98
CA GLU A 289 -24.12 48.31 -1.59
C GLU A 289 -24.98 47.41 -0.68
N ALA A 290 -25.93 46.67 -1.28
CA ALA A 290 -26.82 45.75 -0.59
C ALA A 290 -26.24 44.33 -0.41
N GLN A 291 -25.12 44.00 -1.06
CA GLN A 291 -24.51 42.67 -1.16
C GLN A 291 -25.54 41.55 -1.36
N THR A 292 -26.42 41.72 -2.35
CA THR A 292 -27.49 40.76 -2.62
C THR A 292 -26.90 39.39 -2.94
N SER A 293 -27.36 38.32 -2.28
CA SER A 293 -26.83 36.96 -2.51
C SER A 293 -27.92 35.92 -2.72
N GLU A 294 -27.62 34.93 -3.55
CA GLU A 294 -28.45 33.75 -3.80
C GLU A 294 -27.59 32.49 -3.76
N GLU A 295 -28.19 31.39 -3.31
CA GLU A 295 -27.48 30.13 -3.05
C GLU A 295 -28.23 28.95 -3.63
N ARG A 296 -27.50 27.98 -4.17
CA ARG A 296 -28.05 26.68 -4.56
C ARG A 296 -27.11 25.55 -4.17
N ILE A 297 -27.73 24.42 -3.83
CA ILE A 297 -27.04 23.16 -3.60
C ILE A 297 -27.13 22.36 -4.89
N ILE A 298 -25.98 21.89 -5.37
CA ILE A 298 -25.89 21.10 -6.59
C ILE A 298 -25.09 19.82 -6.34
N LYS A 299 -25.37 18.78 -7.10
CA LYS A 299 -24.56 17.57 -7.12
C LYS A 299 -23.59 17.66 -8.30
N VAL A 300 -22.30 17.62 -8.01
CA VAL A 300 -21.23 17.56 -9.02
C VAL A 300 -20.82 16.10 -9.18
N GLU A 301 -21.14 15.51 -10.33
CA GLU A 301 -20.69 14.16 -10.67
C GLU A 301 -19.20 14.18 -11.10
N PRO A 302 -18.42 13.15 -10.76
CA PRO A 302 -17.00 13.10 -11.12
C PRO A 302 -16.75 13.24 -12.62
N GLY A 303 -15.83 14.13 -13.02
CA GLY A 303 -15.46 14.38 -14.41
C GLY A 303 -16.56 14.97 -15.30
N GLN A 304 -17.70 15.40 -14.74
CA GLN A 304 -18.79 16.04 -15.48
C GLN A 304 -18.90 17.54 -15.19
N ILE A 305 -19.53 18.27 -16.12
CA ILE A 305 -19.88 19.68 -15.94
C ILE A 305 -21.31 19.77 -15.42
N SER A 306 -21.48 20.33 -14.23
CA SER A 306 -22.79 20.59 -13.63
C SER A 306 -23.23 22.01 -13.92
N ARG A 307 -24.38 22.17 -14.60
CA ARG A 307 -24.93 23.47 -14.98
C ARG A 307 -25.91 24.00 -13.95
N VAL A 308 -25.77 25.28 -13.62
CA VAL A 308 -26.62 25.96 -12.62
C VAL A 308 -27.08 27.29 -13.17
N GLU A 309 -28.38 27.56 -13.04
CA GLU A 309 -28.94 28.88 -13.32
C GLU A 309 -29.40 29.54 -12.03
N ILE A 310 -28.95 30.78 -11.81
CA ILE A 310 -29.30 31.61 -10.66
C ILE A 310 -29.76 32.98 -11.16
N GLU A 311 -30.71 33.57 -10.46
CA GLU A 311 -31.20 34.92 -10.72
C GLU A 311 -31.08 35.70 -9.40
N LEU A 312 -30.33 36.80 -9.41
CA LEU A 312 -30.15 37.64 -8.24
C LEU A 312 -31.33 38.61 -8.13
N LYS A 313 -32.05 38.62 -7.02
CA LYS A 313 -33.20 39.53 -6.88
C LYS A 313 -32.74 40.95 -6.54
N PRO A 314 -32.89 41.95 -7.41
CA PRO A 314 -32.54 43.32 -7.04
C PRO A 314 -33.41 43.79 -5.85
N ARG A 315 -32.79 44.50 -4.90
CA ARG A 315 -33.52 45.09 -3.77
C ARG A 315 -34.59 46.03 -4.31
N ARG A 316 -35.87 45.78 -4.00
CA ARG A 316 -36.97 46.72 -4.29
C ARG A 316 -36.57 48.10 -3.79
N ALA A 317 -36.48 49.07 -4.69
CA ALA A 317 -36.42 50.48 -4.33
C ALA A 317 -37.60 50.77 -3.40
N GLN A 318 -37.32 51.21 -2.17
CA GLN A 318 -38.36 51.76 -1.31
C GLN A 318 -38.97 52.94 -2.07
N LYS A 319 -40.26 52.83 -2.38
CA LYS A 319 -41.04 53.95 -2.89
C LYS A 319 -40.91 55.07 -1.84
N PRO A 320 -40.44 56.28 -2.19
CA PRO A 320 -40.43 57.36 -1.23
C PRO A 320 -41.88 57.59 -0.81
N ASP A 321 -42.14 57.52 0.49
CA ASP A 321 -43.41 57.96 1.06
C ASP A 321 -43.59 59.41 0.63
N ALA A 322 -44.65 59.65 -0.15
CA ALA A 322 -45.05 60.99 -0.54
C ALA A 322 -45.58 61.68 0.72
N ASP A 323 -44.97 62.83 1.03
CA ASP A 323 -45.41 63.78 2.07
C ASP A 323 -46.90 64.13 1.96
#